data_AF-K0NSF7-F1
#
_entry.id   AF-K0NSF7-F1
#
_cell.length_a   1.000
_cell.length_b   1.000
_cell.length_c   1.000
_cell.angle_alpha   90.00
_cell.angle_beta   90.00
_cell.angle_gamma   90.00
#
_symmetry.space_group_name_H-M   'P 1'
#
loop_
_entity.id
_entity.type
_entity.pdbx_description
1 polymer ?
#
loop_
_entity_poly.entity_id
_entity_poly.type
_entity_poly.pdbx_seq_one_letter_code
_entity_poly.pdbx_strand_id
1 'polypeptide(L)'
;MNRIFDHWFTTTNEEQIDNDTVIESARKSELIYNPSYTYPVQLSTTNMPGINWINNILNSYNQLGLSDPYPILSQDQLNNVNYLLTGDAGEQLVDQALRKLVNQTTIVFHDVLLPYQYGQRNGDFDNQIDNLVVTSTGIYCIEVKVRNFTGNYFNVKNLSPAIYQQITFHKEAVKQALQSAGYSVPNNLVKNIVVVIARDNHENFDFNGQTSLEHKGARVSTLGELTITVSEGFNQCYLRAEQIQDITRIIQKSRLPNKRVYLDNVRFKLTQQHFDKLVQMEQTVSWHLPVEQNICYAKKLNDLPMTGLNATQQNLFWIIVGRLYGQGRQKISLTANELKEAAGYRSKDHKKFEVLIGNLAAVMQEMPVFRQAKFESGNLSVTLNDRDLPLFNQYTPDFISWNNWIFSKIKSNNAKTLFRKFVQLANQGAYQASFPDLRSLLGIQPCYRNTYVVRKLDEAVLQLAPFFRDLKYELKRGRNNEIVAITFSFDKINPQELLAVYSADKYLDNISANLALSETDKQRARALFEKKFLS
;
A
#
# COMPACT_ATOMS: atom_id res chain seq x y z
N MET A 1 -6.58 4.27 19.89
CA MET A 1 -6.84 3.48 18.66
C MET A 1 -5.50 3.08 18.06
N ASN A 2 -5.25 1.80 17.78
CA ASN A 2 -4.04 1.41 17.05
C ASN A 2 -4.08 2.07 15.68
N ARG A 3 -3.11 2.93 15.39
CA ARG A 3 -3.04 3.54 14.07
C ARG A 3 -2.52 2.45 13.14
N ILE A 4 -3.14 2.31 11.97
CA ILE A 4 -2.90 1.15 11.10
C ILE A 4 -1.41 0.97 10.75
N PHE A 5 -0.67 2.08 10.68
CA PHE A 5 0.75 2.11 10.38
C PHE A 5 1.66 2.15 11.62
N ASP A 6 1.19 1.89 12.84
CA ASP A 6 2.10 1.88 14.01
C ASP A 6 3.04 0.66 14.00
N HIS A 7 2.70 -0.41 13.26
CA HIS A 7 3.42 -1.67 13.25
C HIS A 7 3.57 -2.25 11.84
N TRP A 8 3.71 -1.38 10.83
CA TRP A 8 3.78 -1.81 9.43
C TRP A 8 5.11 -2.48 9.06
N PHE A 9 6.12 -2.37 9.92
CA PHE A 9 7.35 -3.15 9.87
C PHE A 9 7.87 -3.44 11.30
N THR A 10 8.83 -4.36 11.41
CA THR A 10 9.64 -4.58 12.62
C THR A 10 11.13 -4.58 12.28
N THR A 11 11.95 -4.19 13.25
CA THR A 11 13.42 -4.06 13.10
C THR A 11 14.18 -5.14 13.88
N THR A 12 15.49 -5.26 13.62
CA THR A 12 16.34 -6.21 14.38
C THR A 12 16.55 -5.88 15.85
N ASN A 13 16.14 -4.68 16.28
CA ASN A 13 16.10 -4.35 17.70
C ASN A 13 14.96 -5.07 18.44
N GLU A 14 13.97 -5.59 17.70
CA GLU A 14 12.77 -6.22 18.23
C GLU A 14 12.74 -7.75 18.00
N GLU A 15 13.27 -8.22 16.87
CA GLU A 15 13.27 -9.64 16.47
C GLU A 15 14.56 -9.98 15.70
N GLN A 16 15.03 -11.22 15.72
CA GLN A 16 16.10 -11.65 14.79
C GLN A 16 15.54 -11.79 13.36
N ILE A 17 16.03 -10.99 12.42
CA ILE A 17 15.53 -10.93 11.03
C ILE A 17 16.67 -11.23 10.05
N ASP A 18 16.60 -12.39 9.40
CA ASP A 18 17.52 -12.76 8.31
C ASP A 18 17.12 -12.13 6.96
N ASN A 19 18.00 -12.25 5.96
CA ASN A 19 17.78 -11.66 4.64
C ASN A 19 16.56 -12.26 3.92
N ASP A 20 16.34 -13.57 4.04
CA ASP A 20 15.22 -14.26 3.39
C ASP A 20 13.88 -13.72 3.90
N THR A 21 13.79 -13.46 5.21
CA THR A 21 12.64 -12.81 5.82
C THR A 21 12.39 -11.41 5.23
N VAL A 22 13.45 -10.61 5.04
CA VAL A 22 13.32 -9.28 4.41
C VAL A 22 12.78 -9.42 3.00
N ILE A 23 13.41 -10.28 2.19
CA ILE A 23 13.06 -10.51 0.79
C ILE A 23 11.61 -11.00 0.66
N GLU A 24 11.23 -12.03 1.43
CA GLU A 24 9.89 -12.62 1.36
C GLU A 24 8.81 -11.61 1.78
N SER A 25 9.03 -10.89 2.87
CA SER A 25 8.05 -9.91 3.37
C SER A 25 7.95 -8.68 2.44
N ALA A 26 9.06 -8.23 1.85
CA ALA A 26 9.07 -7.14 0.88
C ALA A 26 8.38 -7.54 -0.43
N ARG A 27 8.69 -8.71 -0.99
CA ARG A 27 8.03 -9.23 -2.20
C ARG A 27 6.53 -9.41 -1.99
N LYS A 28 6.10 -9.95 -0.85
CA LYS A 28 4.67 -10.03 -0.48
C LYS A 28 4.02 -8.65 -0.44
N SER A 29 4.72 -7.65 0.10
CA SER A 29 4.22 -6.28 0.17
C SER A 29 4.07 -5.65 -1.21
N GLU A 30 5.07 -5.81 -2.08
CA GLU A 30 5.03 -5.30 -3.45
C GLU A 30 4.01 -6.01 -4.33
N LEU A 31 3.73 -7.30 -4.09
CA LEU A 31 2.66 -8.02 -4.79
C LEU A 31 1.25 -7.52 -4.42
N ILE A 32 1.06 -7.01 -3.20
CA ILE A 32 -0.20 -6.36 -2.82
C ILE A 32 -0.37 -5.04 -3.58
N TYR A 33 0.71 -4.26 -3.71
CA TYR A 33 0.72 -3.01 -4.44
C TYR A 33 0.59 -3.20 -5.96
N ASN A 34 1.36 -4.12 -6.52
CA ASN A 34 1.43 -4.44 -7.93
C ASN A 34 1.35 -5.97 -8.12
N PRO A 35 0.17 -6.52 -8.46
CA PRO A 35 0.02 -7.95 -8.73
C PRO A 35 0.88 -8.49 -9.89
N SER A 36 1.42 -7.61 -10.73
CA SER A 36 2.35 -7.94 -11.83
C SER A 36 3.82 -7.80 -11.43
N TYR A 37 4.14 -7.76 -10.13
CA TYR A 37 5.51 -7.72 -9.64
C TYR A 37 6.26 -9.01 -10.00
N THR A 38 7.31 -8.89 -10.80
CA THR A 38 8.09 -10.00 -11.34
C THR A 38 9.58 -9.81 -11.07
N TYR A 39 10.42 -10.83 -11.29
CA TYR A 39 11.87 -10.71 -11.12
C TYR A 39 12.50 -9.57 -11.94
N PRO A 40 12.11 -9.32 -13.21
CA PRO A 40 12.56 -8.12 -13.93
C PRO A 40 12.21 -6.80 -13.24
N VAL A 41 11.01 -6.68 -12.65
CA VAL A 41 10.64 -5.50 -11.84
C VAL A 41 11.49 -5.43 -10.57
N GLN A 42 11.73 -6.58 -9.92
CA GLN A 42 12.53 -6.71 -8.70
C GLN A 42 14.02 -6.37 -8.91
N LEU A 43 14.56 -6.58 -10.11
CA LEU A 43 15.93 -6.18 -10.50
C LEU A 43 16.11 -4.66 -10.63
N SER A 44 15.03 -3.95 -10.97
CA SER A 44 15.08 -2.53 -11.32
C SER A 44 15.62 -1.66 -10.18
N THR A 45 16.07 -0.45 -10.52
CA THR A 45 16.45 0.55 -9.51
C THR A 45 15.25 1.05 -8.69
N THR A 46 14.04 0.87 -9.21
CA THR A 46 12.77 1.24 -8.59
C THR A 46 11.97 -0.01 -8.19
N ASN A 47 12.63 -1.00 -7.61
CA ASN A 47 12.05 -2.32 -7.32
C ASN A 47 11.10 -2.38 -6.11
N MET A 48 10.86 -1.29 -5.40
CA MET A 48 10.01 -1.27 -4.21
C MET A 48 9.06 -0.05 -4.19
N PRO A 49 8.28 0.16 -5.26
CA PRO A 49 7.42 1.34 -5.39
C PRO A 49 6.34 1.41 -4.30
N GLY A 50 5.75 0.28 -3.89
CA GLY A 50 4.72 0.25 -2.85
C GLY A 50 5.26 0.61 -1.47
N ILE A 51 6.40 0.02 -1.08
CA ILE A 51 7.07 0.32 0.19
C ILE A 51 7.54 1.79 0.22
N ASN A 52 8.13 2.27 -0.88
CA ASN A 52 8.55 3.67 -0.98
C ASN A 52 7.37 4.64 -0.88
N TRP A 53 6.23 4.32 -1.51
CA TRP A 53 5.03 5.15 -1.43
C TRP A 53 4.54 5.28 0.02
N ILE A 54 4.46 4.16 0.76
CA ILE A 54 4.11 4.18 2.18
C ILE A 54 5.08 5.06 2.96
N ASN A 55 6.38 4.80 2.87
CA ASN A 55 7.36 5.52 3.66
C ASN A 55 7.34 7.03 3.39
N ASN A 56 7.20 7.42 2.12
CA ASN A 56 7.15 8.83 1.71
C ASN A 56 5.90 9.53 2.22
N ILE A 57 4.72 8.93 2.07
CA ILE A 57 3.46 9.52 2.56
C ILE A 57 3.47 9.65 4.09
N LEU A 58 3.97 8.63 4.81
CA LEU A 58 4.10 8.70 6.27
C LEU A 58 5.08 9.80 6.71
N ASN A 59 6.21 9.95 6.03
CA ASN A 59 7.15 11.03 6.29
C ASN A 59 6.51 12.42 6.05
N SER A 60 5.85 12.61 4.91
CA SER A 60 5.13 13.86 4.62
C SER A 60 4.00 14.14 5.62
N TYR A 61 3.28 13.10 6.05
CA TYR A 61 2.25 13.24 7.07
C TYR A 61 2.83 13.68 8.42
N ASN A 62 3.95 13.08 8.84
CA ASN A 62 4.64 13.43 10.08
C ASN A 62 5.10 14.91 10.08
N GLN A 63 5.51 15.43 8.93
CA GLN A 63 5.91 16.83 8.77
C GLN A 63 4.77 17.82 8.98
N LEU A 64 3.50 17.39 8.88
CA LEU A 64 2.36 18.27 9.17
C LEU A 64 2.18 18.55 10.68
N GLY A 65 2.78 17.74 11.56
CA GLY A 65 2.69 17.92 13.01
C GLY A 65 1.27 17.82 13.59
N LEU A 66 0.36 17.12 12.90
CA LEU A 66 -1.06 17.02 13.28
C LEU A 66 -1.35 15.99 14.38
N SER A 67 -0.44 15.02 14.57
CA SER A 67 -0.54 13.95 15.56
C SER A 67 0.86 13.42 15.90
N ASP A 68 0.95 12.44 16.81
CA ASP A 68 2.18 11.68 17.03
C ASP A 68 2.72 11.15 15.69
N PRO A 69 4.04 11.07 15.49
CA PRO A 69 4.60 10.59 14.23
C PRO A 69 4.32 9.10 14.02
N TYR A 70 4.10 8.69 12.78
CA TYR A 70 4.14 7.30 12.35
C TYR A 70 5.59 6.81 12.21
N PRO A 71 5.89 5.53 12.48
CA PRO A 71 7.21 4.98 12.21
C PRO A 71 7.53 5.01 10.71
N ILE A 72 8.75 5.39 10.37
CA ILE A 72 9.29 5.41 9.01
C ILE A 72 10.62 4.64 8.97
N LEU A 73 10.91 4.04 7.81
CA LEU A 73 12.20 3.41 7.54
C LEU A 73 13.28 4.46 7.34
N SER A 74 14.49 4.15 7.83
CA SER A 74 15.69 4.93 7.52
C SER A 74 16.10 4.72 6.05
N GLN A 75 16.94 5.62 5.54
CA GLN A 75 17.49 5.46 4.19
C GLN A 75 18.36 4.18 4.07
N ASP A 76 19.08 3.81 5.13
CA ASP A 76 19.90 2.60 5.16
C ASP A 76 19.04 1.34 5.11
N GLN A 77 17.91 1.31 5.83
CA GLN A 77 16.94 0.22 5.75
C GLN A 77 16.33 0.10 4.35
N LEU A 78 15.92 1.22 3.73
CA LEU A 78 15.38 1.22 2.36
C LEU A 78 16.42 0.72 1.35
N ASN A 79 17.66 1.19 1.46
CA ASN A 79 18.76 0.77 0.60
C ASN A 79 19.05 -0.73 0.76
N ASN A 80 19.10 -1.22 2.00
CA ASN A 80 19.31 -2.62 2.30
C ASN A 80 18.25 -3.52 1.65
N VAL A 81 16.96 -3.18 1.83
CA VAL A 81 15.84 -3.91 1.19
C VAL A 81 15.96 -3.88 -0.34
N ASN A 82 16.28 -2.72 -0.94
CA ASN A 82 16.47 -2.58 -2.38
C ASN A 82 17.57 -3.53 -2.89
N TYR A 83 18.71 -3.58 -2.21
CA TYR A 83 19.84 -4.42 -2.59
C TYR A 83 19.54 -5.92 -2.42
N LEU A 84 18.92 -6.31 -1.32
CA LEU A 84 18.52 -7.70 -1.07
C LEU A 84 17.53 -8.20 -2.12
N LEU A 85 16.50 -7.40 -2.44
CA LEU A 85 15.56 -7.72 -3.51
C LEU A 85 16.26 -7.85 -4.87
N THR A 86 17.16 -6.92 -5.19
CA THR A 86 17.89 -6.93 -6.47
C THR A 86 18.78 -8.18 -6.57
N GLY A 87 19.49 -8.53 -5.51
CA GLY A 87 20.33 -9.73 -5.43
C GLY A 87 19.50 -11.00 -5.63
N ASP A 88 18.45 -11.19 -4.82
CA ASP A 88 17.53 -12.33 -4.92
C ASP A 88 17.00 -12.48 -6.34
N ALA A 89 16.54 -11.40 -6.99
CA ALA A 89 16.01 -11.49 -8.34
C ALA A 89 17.03 -12.00 -9.36
N GLY A 90 18.28 -11.53 -9.26
CA GLY A 90 19.36 -12.01 -10.12
C GLY A 90 19.65 -13.48 -9.90
N GLU A 91 19.77 -13.89 -8.63
CA GLU A 91 20.06 -15.27 -8.24
C GLU A 91 18.94 -16.24 -8.66
N GLN A 92 17.67 -15.82 -8.51
CA GLN A 92 16.49 -16.60 -8.91
C GLN A 92 16.40 -16.77 -10.43
N LEU A 93 16.71 -15.74 -11.21
CA LEU A 93 16.74 -15.83 -12.68
C LEU A 93 17.85 -16.80 -13.15
N VAL A 94 19.01 -16.76 -12.50
CA VAL A 94 20.11 -17.70 -12.75
C VAL A 94 19.71 -19.12 -12.39
N ASP A 95 19.13 -19.35 -11.21
CA ASP A 95 18.64 -20.67 -10.80
C ASP A 95 17.60 -21.20 -11.79
N GLN A 96 16.65 -20.37 -12.22
CA GLN A 96 15.66 -20.75 -13.24
C GLN A 96 16.29 -21.13 -14.59
N ALA A 97 17.36 -20.43 -15.01
CA ALA A 97 18.09 -20.77 -16.23
C ALA A 97 18.82 -22.11 -16.08
N LEU A 98 19.53 -22.31 -14.96
CA LEU A 98 20.31 -23.53 -14.70
C LEU A 98 19.44 -24.76 -14.49
N ARG A 99 18.27 -24.62 -13.85
CA ARG A 99 17.32 -25.73 -13.66
C ARG A 99 16.83 -26.35 -14.96
N LYS A 100 16.86 -25.62 -16.08
CA LYS A 100 16.56 -26.17 -17.42
C LYS A 100 17.58 -27.23 -17.87
N LEU A 101 18.77 -27.24 -17.29
CA LEU A 101 19.82 -28.21 -17.58
C LEU A 101 19.74 -29.48 -16.73
N VAL A 102 18.92 -29.49 -15.67
CA VAL A 102 18.89 -30.59 -14.69
C VAL A 102 18.50 -31.90 -15.37
N ASN A 103 19.34 -32.91 -15.18
CA ASN A 103 19.14 -34.26 -15.68
C ASN A 103 19.97 -35.25 -14.82
N GLN A 104 20.08 -36.52 -15.22
CA GLN A 104 20.82 -37.55 -14.46
C GLN A 104 22.32 -37.24 -14.27
N THR A 105 22.90 -36.38 -15.12
CA THR A 105 24.31 -36.00 -15.12
C THR A 105 24.54 -34.51 -14.83
N THR A 106 23.49 -33.76 -14.51
CA THR A 106 23.56 -32.34 -14.17
C THR A 106 22.68 -32.06 -12.95
N ILE A 107 23.30 -31.73 -11.83
CA ILE A 107 22.64 -31.40 -10.58
C ILE A 107 22.88 -29.93 -10.25
N VAL A 108 21.83 -29.20 -9.89
CA VAL A 108 21.88 -27.79 -9.51
C VAL A 108 21.51 -27.65 -8.05
N PHE A 109 22.35 -26.96 -7.29
CA PHE A 109 22.07 -26.50 -5.95
C PHE A 109 21.96 -24.97 -5.95
N HIS A 110 20.97 -24.47 -5.22
CA HIS A 110 20.75 -23.04 -5.02
C HIS A 110 21.03 -22.69 -3.55
N ASP A 111 21.64 -21.53 -3.33
CA ASP A 111 22.04 -20.96 -2.05
C ASP A 111 22.78 -21.96 -1.15
N VAL A 112 24.02 -22.25 -1.53
CA VAL A 112 24.85 -23.28 -0.89
C VAL A 112 25.83 -22.62 0.07
N LEU A 113 25.57 -22.79 1.36
CA LEU A 113 26.49 -22.40 2.42
C LEU A 113 27.38 -23.58 2.82
N LEU A 114 28.69 -23.48 2.61
CA LEU A 114 29.67 -24.51 2.96
C LEU A 114 30.65 -24.01 4.03
N PRO A 115 31.17 -24.91 4.90
CA PRO A 115 32.21 -24.56 5.85
C PRO A 115 33.48 -24.15 5.11
N TYR A 116 34.08 -23.03 5.51
CA TYR A 116 35.34 -22.58 4.94
C TYR A 116 36.13 -21.74 5.92
N GLN A 117 37.37 -22.15 6.22
CA GLN A 117 38.26 -21.36 7.07
C GLN A 117 39.03 -20.34 6.24
N TYR A 118 38.85 -19.05 6.49
CA TYR A 118 39.62 -17.95 5.88
C TYR A 118 41.08 -17.87 6.38
N GLY A 119 41.75 -19.02 6.56
CA GLY A 119 43.11 -19.10 7.07
C GLY A 119 43.29 -18.74 8.54
N GLN A 120 42.21 -18.53 9.30
CA GLN A 120 42.25 -18.29 10.74
C GLN A 120 42.07 -19.59 11.53
N ARG A 121 43.01 -19.88 12.43
CA ARG A 121 42.88 -20.98 13.39
C ARG A 121 41.77 -20.61 14.39
N ASN A 122 40.67 -21.37 14.38
CA ASN A 122 39.57 -21.38 15.38
C ASN A 122 38.29 -20.56 15.08
N GLY A 123 37.93 -20.33 13.83
CA GLY A 123 36.58 -19.83 13.51
C GLY A 123 35.74 -20.82 12.70
N ASP A 124 34.49 -21.02 13.11
CA ASP A 124 33.44 -21.68 12.33
C ASP A 124 32.95 -20.70 11.25
N PHE A 125 33.78 -20.48 10.24
CA PHE A 125 33.47 -19.61 9.12
C PHE A 125 32.80 -20.41 7.99
N ASP A 126 32.01 -19.70 7.19
CA ASP A 126 31.29 -20.24 6.06
C ASP A 126 31.51 -19.41 4.80
N ASN A 127 31.15 -20.01 3.66
CA ASN A 127 31.16 -19.36 2.38
C ASN A 127 29.90 -19.73 1.61
N GLN A 128 29.12 -18.70 1.25
CA GLN A 128 27.88 -18.84 0.49
C GLN A 128 28.21 -18.88 -1.00
N ILE A 129 27.51 -19.71 -1.75
CA ILE A 129 27.62 -19.85 -3.19
C ILE A 129 26.21 -19.78 -3.77
N ASP A 130 25.93 -18.78 -4.59
CA ASP A 130 24.57 -18.49 -5.09
C ASP A 130 23.98 -19.70 -5.81
N ASN A 131 24.75 -20.29 -6.73
CA ASN A 131 24.41 -21.59 -7.33
C ASN A 131 25.66 -22.47 -7.48
N LEU A 132 25.50 -23.77 -7.25
CA LEU A 132 26.53 -24.78 -7.47
C LEU A 132 26.00 -25.84 -8.43
N VAL A 133 26.69 -26.04 -9.56
CA VAL A 133 26.27 -27.01 -10.58
C VAL A 133 27.28 -28.13 -10.67
N VAL A 134 26.85 -29.38 -10.48
CA VAL A 134 27.66 -30.59 -10.66
C VAL A 134 27.28 -31.24 -11.98
N THR A 135 28.23 -31.35 -12.90
CA THR A 135 28.01 -31.89 -14.25
C THR A 135 29.03 -32.99 -14.59
N SER A 136 28.85 -33.66 -15.72
CA SER A 136 29.88 -34.55 -16.29
C SER A 136 31.21 -33.85 -16.61
N THR A 137 31.22 -32.53 -16.76
CA THR A 137 32.43 -31.76 -17.09
C THR A 137 33.11 -31.13 -15.87
N GLY A 138 32.50 -31.19 -14.69
CA GLY A 138 33.05 -30.65 -13.44
C GLY A 138 32.01 -29.95 -12.56
N ILE A 139 32.49 -29.24 -11.53
CA ILE A 139 31.70 -28.47 -10.58
C ILE A 139 31.86 -26.97 -10.89
N TYR A 140 30.74 -26.28 -11.10
CA TYR A 140 30.70 -24.85 -11.37
C TYR A 140 30.09 -24.10 -10.18
N CYS A 141 30.89 -23.29 -9.50
CA CYS A 141 30.42 -22.29 -8.56
C CYS A 141 30.00 -21.05 -9.35
N ILE A 142 28.73 -20.70 -9.28
CA ILE A 142 28.15 -19.57 -9.98
C ILE A 142 27.97 -18.44 -8.98
N GLU A 143 28.54 -17.28 -9.30
CA GLU A 143 28.44 -16.05 -8.54
C GLU A 143 27.68 -15.01 -9.36
N VAL A 144 26.62 -14.41 -8.82
CA VAL A 144 25.71 -13.53 -9.53
C VAL A 144 25.95 -12.08 -9.13
N LYS A 145 26.30 -11.25 -10.11
CA LYS A 145 26.53 -9.82 -9.92
C LYS A 145 25.52 -9.01 -10.73
N VAL A 146 24.47 -8.55 -10.05
CA VAL A 146 23.55 -7.57 -10.61
C VAL A 146 24.19 -6.18 -10.57
N ARG A 147 24.21 -5.46 -11.70
CA ARG A 147 24.92 -4.18 -11.84
C ARG A 147 24.09 -3.15 -12.62
N ASN A 148 24.25 -1.89 -12.25
CA ASN A 148 23.72 -0.78 -13.03
C ASN A 148 24.80 -0.29 -14.00
N PHE A 149 24.55 -0.40 -15.30
CA PHE A 149 25.41 0.10 -16.36
C PHE A 149 24.59 0.29 -17.63
N THR A 150 25.12 1.06 -18.58
CA THR A 150 24.46 1.38 -19.85
C THR A 150 25.37 1.05 -21.02
N GLY A 151 24.78 0.70 -22.17
CA GLY A 151 25.50 0.41 -23.41
C GLY A 151 25.86 -1.07 -23.55
N ASN A 152 26.57 -1.39 -24.62
CA ASN A 152 26.74 -2.78 -25.07
C ASN A 152 27.93 -3.50 -24.43
N TYR A 153 28.60 -2.90 -23.44
CA TYR A 153 29.79 -3.50 -22.82
C TYR A 153 29.81 -3.31 -21.30
N PHE A 154 30.06 -4.39 -20.57
CA PHE A 154 30.37 -4.35 -19.14
C PHE A 154 31.87 -4.53 -18.89
N ASN A 155 32.49 -3.59 -18.17
CA ASN A 155 33.89 -3.71 -17.75
C ASN A 155 34.02 -4.57 -16.49
N VAL A 156 34.53 -5.78 -16.68
CA VAL A 156 34.72 -6.79 -15.62
C VAL A 156 35.65 -6.29 -14.51
N LYS A 157 36.55 -5.35 -14.80
CA LYS A 157 37.40 -4.73 -13.77
C LYS A 157 36.59 -4.01 -12.69
N ASN A 158 35.35 -3.59 -12.99
CA ASN A 158 34.45 -2.96 -12.00
C ASN A 158 34.01 -3.92 -10.88
N LEU A 159 34.23 -5.23 -11.04
CA LEU A 159 33.98 -6.22 -9.99
C LEU A 159 35.19 -6.41 -9.05
N SER A 160 36.34 -5.84 -9.41
CA SER A 160 37.60 -6.00 -8.67
C SER A 160 37.68 -5.07 -7.45
N PRO A 161 38.44 -5.44 -6.39
CA PRO A 161 39.11 -6.73 -6.19
C PRO A 161 38.21 -7.79 -5.54
N ALA A 162 37.05 -7.40 -5.00
CA ALA A 162 36.21 -8.24 -4.17
C ALA A 162 35.81 -9.56 -4.83
N ILE A 163 35.47 -9.52 -6.13
CA ILE A 163 35.09 -10.74 -6.87
C ILE A 163 36.19 -11.80 -6.88
N TYR A 164 37.47 -11.40 -6.92
CA TYR A 164 38.57 -12.35 -6.99
C TYR A 164 38.74 -13.14 -5.70
N GLN A 165 38.51 -12.48 -4.56
CA GLN A 165 38.53 -13.15 -3.26
C GLN A 165 37.34 -14.10 -3.16
N GLN A 166 36.14 -13.62 -3.48
CA GLN A 166 34.90 -14.36 -3.41
C GLN A 166 34.94 -15.68 -4.23
N ILE A 167 35.33 -15.61 -5.51
CA ILE A 167 35.47 -16.83 -6.34
C ILE A 167 36.58 -17.78 -5.86
N THR A 168 37.63 -17.25 -5.24
CA THR A 168 38.67 -18.08 -4.62
C THR A 168 38.07 -18.85 -3.45
N PHE A 169 37.30 -18.16 -2.60
CA PHE A 169 36.66 -18.76 -1.44
C PHE A 169 35.61 -19.81 -1.80
N HIS A 170 34.76 -19.59 -2.82
CA HIS A 170 33.83 -20.66 -3.27
C HIS A 170 34.59 -21.91 -3.71
N LYS A 171 35.65 -21.74 -4.49
CA LYS A 171 36.46 -22.86 -4.98
C LYS A 171 37.07 -23.67 -3.85
N GLU A 172 37.65 -22.99 -2.86
CA GLU A 172 38.30 -23.65 -1.74
C GLU A 172 37.28 -24.24 -0.75
N ALA A 173 36.11 -23.64 -0.54
CA ALA A 173 35.04 -24.19 0.28
C ALA A 173 34.53 -25.54 -0.27
N VAL A 174 34.30 -25.63 -1.59
CA VAL A 174 33.89 -26.89 -2.24
C VAL A 174 34.98 -27.95 -2.13
N LYS A 175 36.25 -27.58 -2.35
CA LYS A 175 37.38 -28.50 -2.17
C LYS A 175 37.47 -29.01 -0.74
N GLN A 176 37.35 -28.12 0.25
CA GLN A 176 37.41 -28.47 1.66
C GLN A 176 36.28 -29.44 2.03
N ALA A 177 35.06 -29.21 1.55
CA ALA A 177 33.93 -30.11 1.77
C ALA A 177 34.18 -31.53 1.19
N LEU A 178 34.69 -31.60 -0.04
CA LEU A 178 35.03 -32.87 -0.71
C LEU A 178 36.17 -33.60 0.00
N GLN A 179 37.27 -32.90 0.30
CA GLN A 179 38.45 -33.49 0.94
C GLN A 179 38.15 -33.98 2.36
N SER A 180 37.34 -33.24 3.12
CA SER A 180 36.92 -33.65 4.47
C SER A 180 36.06 -34.92 4.48
N ALA A 181 35.39 -35.22 3.36
CA ALA A 181 34.67 -36.47 3.15
C ALA A 181 35.54 -37.59 2.55
N GLY A 182 36.86 -37.37 2.41
CA GLY A 182 37.78 -38.34 1.82
C GLY A 182 37.76 -38.41 0.30
N TYR A 183 37.10 -37.46 -0.38
CA TYR A 183 37.03 -37.44 -1.84
C TYR A 183 38.28 -36.78 -2.45
N SER A 184 38.95 -37.50 -3.36
CA SER A 184 40.10 -36.96 -4.10
C SER A 184 39.63 -35.93 -5.12
N VAL A 185 40.18 -34.72 -5.07
CA VAL A 185 39.78 -33.59 -5.93
C VAL A 185 40.80 -33.39 -7.07
N PRO A 186 40.46 -33.73 -8.33
CA PRO A 186 41.33 -33.48 -9.47
C PRO A 186 41.59 -31.99 -9.70
N ASN A 187 42.73 -31.70 -10.33
CA ASN A 187 42.99 -30.37 -10.88
C ASN A 187 41.87 -29.98 -11.85
N ASN A 188 41.42 -28.73 -11.79
CA ASN A 188 40.32 -28.18 -12.61
C ASN A 188 38.91 -28.75 -12.34
N LEU A 189 38.71 -29.60 -11.32
CA LEU A 189 37.36 -30.09 -10.98
C LEU A 189 36.39 -28.94 -10.65
N VAL A 190 36.84 -28.01 -9.81
CA VAL A 190 36.03 -26.89 -9.31
C VAL A 190 36.40 -25.62 -10.08
N LYS A 191 35.39 -25.01 -10.69
CA LYS A 191 35.49 -23.86 -11.60
C LYS A 191 34.52 -22.78 -11.15
N ASN A 192 34.76 -21.54 -11.57
CA ASN A 192 33.91 -20.42 -11.22
C ASN A 192 33.33 -19.77 -12.49
N ILE A 193 32.05 -19.41 -12.45
CA ILE A 193 31.41 -18.56 -13.46
C ILE A 193 30.83 -17.36 -12.72
N VAL A 194 31.19 -16.16 -13.16
CA VAL A 194 30.57 -14.92 -12.69
C VAL A 194 29.50 -14.51 -13.69
N VAL A 195 28.25 -14.52 -13.28
CA VAL A 195 27.12 -14.09 -14.11
C VAL A 195 26.85 -12.62 -13.83
N VAL A 196 26.92 -11.79 -14.85
CA VAL A 196 26.56 -10.38 -14.74
C VAL A 196 25.16 -10.18 -15.29
N ILE A 197 24.33 -9.45 -14.54
CA ILE A 197 22.96 -9.11 -14.93
C ILE A 197 22.79 -7.60 -14.82
N ALA A 198 22.23 -6.96 -15.85
CA ALA A 198 21.92 -5.55 -15.81
C ALA A 198 20.63 -5.28 -15.02
N ARG A 199 20.59 -4.21 -14.19
CA ARG A 199 19.41 -3.88 -13.36
C ARG A 199 18.17 -3.51 -14.17
N ASP A 200 18.33 -2.99 -15.37
CA ASP A 200 17.25 -2.74 -16.34
C ASP A 200 16.87 -3.97 -17.16
N ASN A 201 17.47 -5.13 -16.85
CA ASN A 201 17.19 -6.42 -17.45
C ASN A 201 17.44 -6.47 -18.98
N HIS A 202 18.36 -5.67 -19.51
CA HIS A 202 18.83 -5.87 -20.88
C HIS A 202 19.83 -7.03 -20.93
N GLU A 203 19.66 -7.92 -21.92
CA GLU A 203 20.46 -9.15 -22.04
C GLU A 203 21.63 -9.02 -23.04
N ASN A 204 21.57 -8.03 -23.93
CA ASN A 204 22.50 -7.88 -25.03
C ASN A 204 23.66 -6.94 -24.66
N PHE A 205 24.70 -7.50 -24.06
CA PHE A 205 25.97 -6.80 -23.82
C PHE A 205 27.14 -7.80 -23.80
N ASP A 206 28.31 -7.31 -24.17
CA ASP A 206 29.58 -8.05 -24.15
C ASP A 206 30.43 -7.66 -22.94
N PHE A 207 31.50 -8.41 -22.71
CA PHE A 207 32.46 -8.14 -21.63
C PHE A 207 33.76 -7.53 -22.15
N ASN A 208 34.36 -6.65 -21.34
CA ASN A 208 35.75 -6.25 -21.52
C ASN A 208 36.55 -6.38 -20.21
N GLY A 209 37.88 -6.53 -20.32
CA GLY A 209 38.78 -6.57 -19.16
C GLY A 209 38.76 -7.86 -18.34
N GLN A 210 38.31 -8.98 -18.91
CA GLN A 210 38.13 -10.26 -18.21
C GLN A 210 39.41 -11.11 -18.00
N THR A 211 40.53 -10.74 -18.62
CA THR A 211 41.79 -11.52 -18.62
C THR A 211 42.26 -11.92 -17.21
N SER A 212 42.10 -11.04 -16.22
CA SER A 212 42.47 -11.33 -14.83
C SER A 212 41.62 -12.43 -14.17
N LEU A 213 40.33 -12.51 -14.51
CA LEU A 213 39.44 -13.59 -14.03
C LEU A 213 39.78 -14.91 -14.72
N GLU A 214 40.04 -14.86 -16.03
CA GLU A 214 40.42 -16.03 -16.83
C GLU A 214 41.72 -16.66 -16.33
N HIS A 215 42.73 -15.84 -15.99
CA HIS A 215 43.97 -16.31 -15.37
C HIS A 215 43.76 -17.01 -14.01
N LYS A 216 42.67 -16.70 -13.29
CA LYS A 216 42.27 -17.40 -12.06
C LYS A 216 41.38 -18.63 -12.32
N GLY A 217 41.17 -18.98 -13.58
CA GLY A 217 40.37 -20.14 -14.00
C GLY A 217 38.86 -19.91 -13.86
N ALA A 218 38.41 -18.65 -13.91
CA ALA A 218 37.00 -18.28 -13.92
C ALA A 218 36.56 -17.78 -15.30
N ARG A 219 35.27 -17.88 -15.60
CA ARG A 219 34.64 -17.24 -16.77
C ARG A 219 33.63 -16.20 -16.34
N VAL A 220 33.34 -15.25 -17.23
CA VAL A 220 32.21 -14.33 -17.08
C VAL A 220 31.17 -14.71 -18.12
N SER A 221 29.89 -14.60 -17.77
CA SER A 221 28.79 -14.94 -18.66
C SER A 221 27.61 -13.97 -18.45
N THR A 222 26.82 -13.74 -19.50
CA THR A 222 25.50 -13.13 -19.36
C THR A 222 24.50 -14.18 -18.91
N LEU A 223 23.29 -13.75 -18.49
CA LEU A 223 22.22 -14.71 -18.19
C LEU A 223 21.84 -15.56 -19.42
N GLY A 224 21.83 -14.95 -20.62
CA GLY A 224 21.46 -15.63 -21.87
C GLY A 224 22.46 -16.72 -22.30
N GLU A 225 23.75 -16.51 -22.05
CA GLU A 225 24.82 -17.44 -22.46
C GLU A 225 25.17 -18.49 -21.39
N LEU A 226 24.64 -18.33 -20.17
CA LEU A 226 25.02 -19.16 -19.03
C LEU A 226 24.79 -20.66 -19.30
N THR A 227 23.63 -21.01 -19.85
CA THR A 227 23.25 -22.42 -20.06
C THR A 227 24.18 -23.12 -21.07
N ILE A 228 24.59 -22.40 -22.12
CA ILE A 228 25.55 -22.88 -23.12
C ILE A 228 26.93 -23.04 -22.45
N THR A 229 27.37 -22.01 -21.71
CA THR A 229 28.66 -22.00 -21.01
C THR A 229 28.82 -23.19 -20.06
N VAL A 230 27.77 -23.52 -19.31
CA VAL A 230 27.77 -24.68 -18.38
C VAL A 230 27.72 -26.01 -19.14
N SER A 231 26.94 -26.09 -20.22
CA SER A 231 26.77 -27.32 -21.00
C SER A 231 28.02 -27.71 -21.77
N GLU A 232 28.68 -26.75 -22.43
CA GLU A 232 29.95 -26.99 -23.13
C GLU A 232 31.09 -27.25 -22.15
N GLY A 233 31.06 -26.55 -21.00
CA GLY A 233 32.10 -26.60 -20.00
C GLY A 233 33.43 -26.01 -20.47
N PHE A 234 34.40 -25.96 -19.57
CA PHE A 234 35.74 -25.45 -19.85
C PHE A 234 36.80 -26.04 -18.94
N ASN A 235 38.08 -25.97 -19.31
CA ASN A 235 39.20 -26.54 -18.54
C ASN A 235 38.96 -28.03 -18.20
N GLN A 236 39.04 -28.87 -19.25
CA GLN A 236 38.63 -30.28 -19.31
C GLN A 236 38.76 -31.08 -18.00
N CYS A 237 37.64 -31.67 -17.56
CA CYS A 237 37.52 -32.68 -16.51
C CYS A 237 36.34 -33.58 -16.91
N TYR A 238 36.40 -34.88 -16.58
CA TYR A 238 35.33 -35.83 -16.91
C TYR A 238 34.92 -36.62 -15.66
N LEU A 239 33.63 -36.56 -15.33
CA LEU A 239 33.02 -37.26 -14.19
C LEU A 239 32.04 -38.32 -14.67
N ARG A 240 32.11 -39.50 -14.07
CA ARG A 240 31.11 -40.57 -14.24
C ARG A 240 29.87 -40.26 -13.39
N ALA A 241 28.74 -40.88 -13.75
CA ALA A 241 27.48 -40.72 -13.01
C ALA A 241 27.61 -41.03 -11.50
N GLU A 242 28.36 -42.07 -11.14
CA GLU A 242 28.62 -42.44 -9.73
C GLU A 242 29.36 -41.32 -8.98
N GLN A 243 30.38 -40.72 -9.61
CA GLN A 243 31.14 -39.62 -9.03
C GLN A 243 30.27 -38.37 -8.83
N ILE A 244 29.37 -38.09 -9.78
CA ILE A 244 28.40 -36.99 -9.67
C ILE A 244 27.48 -37.24 -8.47
N GLN A 245 26.98 -38.46 -8.28
CA GLN A 245 26.14 -38.83 -7.14
C GLN A 245 26.88 -38.71 -5.81
N ASP A 246 28.14 -39.15 -5.76
CA ASP A 246 28.96 -39.05 -4.54
C ASP A 246 29.23 -37.59 -4.16
N ILE A 247 29.65 -36.76 -5.13
CA ILE A 247 29.83 -35.32 -4.94
C ILE A 247 28.53 -34.68 -4.46
N THR A 248 27.40 -35.00 -5.10
CA THR A 248 26.07 -34.49 -4.75
C THR A 248 25.75 -34.79 -3.28
N ARG A 249 25.95 -36.03 -2.83
CA ARG A 249 25.73 -36.46 -1.45
C ARG A 249 26.63 -35.73 -0.46
N ILE A 250 27.91 -35.56 -0.81
CA ILE A 250 28.88 -34.85 0.03
C ILE A 250 28.45 -33.39 0.20
N ILE A 251 28.16 -32.69 -0.90
CA ILE A 251 27.71 -31.29 -0.85
C ILE A 251 26.45 -31.16 0.01
N GLN A 252 25.45 -32.02 -0.18
CA GLN A 252 24.23 -32.00 0.63
C GLN A 252 24.50 -32.14 2.12
N LYS A 253 25.39 -33.07 2.51
CA LYS A 253 25.74 -33.32 3.91
C LYS A 253 26.58 -32.19 4.53
N SER A 254 27.36 -31.49 3.72
CA SER A 254 28.23 -30.40 4.16
C SER A 254 27.55 -29.03 4.28
N ARG A 255 26.27 -28.90 3.88
CA ARG A 255 25.56 -27.61 3.94
C ARG A 255 25.37 -27.14 5.38
N LEU A 256 25.59 -25.85 5.60
CA LEU A 256 25.30 -25.16 6.83
C LEU A 256 23.97 -24.40 6.73
N PRO A 257 23.24 -24.21 7.84
CA PRO A 257 22.09 -23.30 7.86
C PRO A 257 22.57 -21.84 7.80
N ASN A 258 21.88 -20.99 7.04
CA ASN A 258 22.12 -19.55 7.10
C ASN A 258 21.43 -18.97 8.35
N LYS A 259 22.20 -18.28 9.21
CA LYS A 259 21.71 -17.64 10.44
C LYS A 259 22.14 -16.18 10.54
N ARG A 260 22.55 -15.57 9.42
CA ARG A 260 23.07 -14.20 9.43
C ARG A 260 21.92 -13.21 9.59
N VAL A 261 22.09 -12.29 10.52
CA VAL A 261 21.15 -11.20 10.83
C VAL A 261 21.93 -9.89 10.74
N TYR A 262 21.31 -8.85 10.18
CA TYR A 262 21.95 -7.56 9.93
C TYR A 262 21.11 -6.42 10.52
N LEU A 263 21.76 -5.38 11.03
CA LEU A 263 21.11 -4.29 11.76
C LEU A 263 20.01 -3.56 10.95
N ASP A 264 20.20 -3.46 9.63
CA ASP A 264 19.28 -2.78 8.72
C ASP A 264 18.19 -3.71 8.16
N ASN A 265 18.11 -4.95 8.63
CA ASN A 265 17.06 -5.87 8.22
C ASN A 265 15.72 -5.49 8.84
N VAL A 266 14.67 -5.55 8.02
CA VAL A 266 13.30 -5.24 8.40
C VAL A 266 12.33 -6.30 7.89
N ARG A 267 11.32 -6.63 8.70
CA ARG A 267 10.21 -7.47 8.27
C ARG A 267 8.99 -6.60 8.05
N PHE A 268 8.45 -6.62 6.84
CA PHE A 268 7.22 -5.92 6.52
C PHE A 268 5.98 -6.66 7.02
N LYS A 269 5.01 -5.92 7.55
CA LYS A 269 3.70 -6.41 8.03
C LYS A 269 2.56 -5.74 7.26
N LEU A 270 2.82 -5.43 5.99
CA LEU A 270 1.88 -4.75 5.12
C LEU A 270 0.75 -5.66 4.67
N THR A 271 -0.44 -5.07 4.57
CA THR A 271 -1.67 -5.75 4.17
C THR A 271 -2.42 -4.86 3.18
N GLN A 272 -3.41 -5.41 2.48
CA GLN A 272 -4.30 -4.61 1.61
C GLN A 272 -4.88 -3.38 2.32
N GLN A 273 -5.18 -3.51 3.62
CA GLN A 273 -5.74 -2.45 4.44
C GLN A 273 -4.79 -1.25 4.59
N HIS A 274 -3.48 -1.49 4.66
CA HIS A 274 -2.48 -0.43 4.69
C HIS A 274 -2.53 0.37 3.39
N PHE A 275 -2.51 -0.30 2.23
CA PHE A 275 -2.58 0.37 0.93
C PHE A 275 -3.92 1.11 0.71
N ASP A 276 -5.03 0.53 1.16
CA ASP A 276 -6.33 1.21 1.12
C ASP A 276 -6.30 2.50 1.94
N LYS A 277 -5.73 2.45 3.16
CA LYS A 277 -5.61 3.63 4.03
C LYS A 277 -4.67 4.68 3.48
N LEU A 278 -3.66 4.26 2.72
CA LEU A 278 -2.64 5.14 2.18
C LEU A 278 -3.22 6.20 1.24
N VAL A 279 -4.24 5.86 0.45
CA VAL A 279 -4.93 6.83 -0.42
C VAL A 279 -5.59 7.94 0.41
N GLN A 280 -6.20 7.59 1.54
CA GLN A 280 -6.78 8.58 2.46
C GLN A 280 -5.68 9.44 3.10
N MET A 281 -4.53 8.85 3.41
CA MET A 281 -3.38 9.59 3.95
C MET A 281 -2.76 10.54 2.92
N GLU A 282 -2.62 10.12 1.68
CA GLU A 282 -2.13 10.96 0.59
C GLU A 282 -3.02 12.18 0.39
N GLN A 283 -4.35 11.99 0.36
CA GLN A 283 -5.30 13.09 0.37
C GLN A 283 -5.10 14.01 1.60
N THR A 284 -4.84 13.46 2.78
CA THR A 284 -4.62 14.25 3.98
C THR A 284 -3.36 15.09 3.94
N VAL A 285 -2.29 14.55 3.33
CA VAL A 285 -1.04 15.26 3.08
C VAL A 285 -1.26 16.39 2.09
N SER A 286 -1.88 16.12 0.93
CA SER A 286 -2.10 17.13 -0.10
C SER A 286 -2.97 18.30 0.40
N TRP A 287 -3.96 18.00 1.24
CA TRP A 287 -4.96 18.98 1.69
C TRP A 287 -4.78 19.45 3.14
N HIS A 288 -3.66 19.09 3.79
CA HIS A 288 -3.26 19.55 5.12
C HIS A 288 -4.36 19.38 6.19
N LEU A 289 -5.02 18.21 6.22
CA LEU A 289 -6.08 17.89 7.18
C LEU A 289 -5.74 16.63 7.99
N PRO A 290 -6.22 16.49 9.23
CA PRO A 290 -6.06 15.23 9.98
C PRO A 290 -6.79 14.06 9.29
N VAL A 291 -6.22 12.85 9.33
CA VAL A 291 -6.84 11.63 8.76
C VAL A 291 -8.24 11.39 9.32
N GLU A 292 -8.43 11.70 10.60
CA GLU A 292 -9.68 11.61 11.34
C GLU A 292 -10.81 12.46 10.74
N GLN A 293 -10.44 13.54 10.04
CA GLN A 293 -11.38 14.46 9.41
C GLN A 293 -11.63 14.15 7.93
N ASN A 294 -10.83 13.27 7.32
CA ASN A 294 -11.07 12.82 5.95
C ASN A 294 -12.07 11.65 5.97
N ILE A 295 -13.31 11.85 5.51
CA ILE A 295 -14.30 10.77 5.40
C ILE A 295 -14.29 10.22 3.98
N CYS A 296 -13.76 9.00 3.81
CA CYS A 296 -13.65 8.32 2.51
C CYS A 296 -14.57 7.10 2.45
N TYR A 297 -15.32 6.94 1.36
CA TYR A 297 -16.18 5.76 1.10
C TYR A 297 -16.68 5.71 -0.36
N ALA A 298 -17.24 4.56 -0.78
CA ALA A 298 -17.84 4.40 -2.11
C ALA A 298 -19.14 5.20 -2.29
N LYS A 299 -19.28 5.93 -3.40
CA LYS A 299 -20.43 6.79 -3.76
C LYS A 299 -21.79 6.14 -3.54
N LYS A 300 -21.91 4.82 -3.72
CA LYS A 300 -23.15 4.05 -3.52
C LYS A 300 -23.72 4.20 -2.10
N LEU A 301 -22.90 4.44 -1.07
CA LEU A 301 -23.41 4.72 0.29
C LEU A 301 -24.23 6.03 0.34
N ASN A 302 -24.13 6.91 -0.65
CA ASN A 302 -24.95 8.09 -0.71
C ASN A 302 -26.42 7.81 -1.01
N ASP A 303 -26.76 6.63 -1.50
CA ASP A 303 -28.14 6.22 -1.73
C ASP A 303 -28.85 5.78 -0.44
N LEU A 304 -28.12 5.64 0.67
CA LEU A 304 -28.72 5.32 1.96
C LEU A 304 -29.52 6.52 2.51
N PRO A 305 -30.84 6.35 2.75
CA PRO A 305 -31.61 7.36 3.45
C PRO A 305 -31.20 7.40 4.92
N MET A 306 -30.97 8.60 5.44
CA MET A 306 -30.58 8.81 6.85
C MET A 306 -31.81 8.95 7.77
N THR A 307 -32.91 8.28 7.42
CA THR A 307 -34.19 8.34 8.13
C THR A 307 -34.01 7.88 9.59
N GLY A 308 -34.60 8.60 10.53
CA GLY A 308 -34.50 8.30 11.96
C GLY A 308 -33.26 8.88 12.66
N LEU A 309 -32.26 9.37 11.91
CA LEU A 309 -31.08 10.02 12.49
C LEU A 309 -31.26 11.55 12.56
N ASN A 310 -30.96 12.13 13.72
CA ASN A 310 -30.82 13.59 13.84
C ASN A 310 -29.45 14.08 13.32
N ALA A 311 -29.25 15.40 13.23
CA ALA A 311 -28.05 15.98 12.63
C ALA A 311 -26.74 15.57 13.32
N THR A 312 -26.75 15.47 14.66
CA THR A 312 -25.59 15.01 15.45
C THR A 312 -25.33 13.52 15.21
N GLN A 313 -26.38 12.71 15.15
CA GLN A 313 -26.24 11.28 14.84
C GLN A 313 -25.75 11.04 13.41
N GLN A 314 -26.15 11.88 12.44
CA GLN A 314 -25.57 11.81 11.08
C GLN A 314 -24.08 12.16 11.08
N ASN A 315 -23.63 13.15 11.87
CA ASN A 315 -22.18 13.42 12.01
C ASN A 315 -21.45 12.18 12.51
N LEU A 316 -21.94 11.60 13.61
CA LEU A 316 -21.35 10.39 14.19
C LEU A 316 -21.37 9.21 13.22
N PHE A 317 -22.49 9.00 12.51
CA PHE A 317 -22.61 7.95 11.50
C PHE A 317 -21.50 8.06 10.45
N TRP A 318 -21.27 9.24 9.88
CA TRP A 318 -20.26 9.40 8.85
C TRP A 318 -18.83 9.37 9.40
N ILE A 319 -18.61 9.81 10.64
CA ILE A 319 -17.35 9.57 11.34
C ILE A 319 -17.08 8.07 11.45
N ILE A 320 -18.07 7.28 11.87
CA ILE A 320 -17.96 5.82 11.97
C ILE A 320 -17.68 5.20 10.60
N VAL A 321 -18.37 5.64 9.54
CA VAL A 321 -18.08 5.23 8.15
C VAL A 321 -16.62 5.52 7.78
N GLY A 322 -16.11 6.72 8.08
CA GLY A 322 -14.70 7.06 7.84
C GLY A 322 -13.72 6.23 8.66
N ARG A 323 -14.11 5.75 9.86
CA ARG A 323 -13.32 4.81 10.66
C ARG A 323 -13.32 3.39 10.09
N LEU A 324 -14.41 2.96 9.47
CA LEU A 324 -14.53 1.67 8.80
C LEU A 324 -13.71 1.60 7.50
N TYR A 325 -13.40 2.75 6.89
CA TYR A 325 -12.58 2.82 5.70
C TYR A 325 -11.18 2.22 5.91
N GLY A 326 -10.84 1.25 5.06
CA GLY A 326 -9.57 0.52 5.11
C GLY A 326 -9.44 -0.47 6.26
N GLN A 327 -10.51 -0.82 6.98
CA GLN A 327 -10.47 -1.78 8.09
C GLN A 327 -10.75 -3.24 7.66
N GLY A 328 -11.06 -3.47 6.38
CA GLY A 328 -11.50 -4.77 5.86
C GLY A 328 -12.61 -5.38 6.71
N ARG A 329 -12.39 -6.61 7.17
CA ARG A 329 -13.35 -7.37 8.01
C ARG A 329 -13.22 -7.10 9.51
N GLN A 330 -12.27 -6.26 9.92
CA GLN A 330 -12.01 -6.06 11.33
C GLN A 330 -13.19 -5.36 12.02
N LYS A 331 -13.44 -5.78 13.26
CA LYS A 331 -14.37 -5.11 14.15
C LYS A 331 -13.72 -3.82 14.64
N ILE A 332 -14.38 -2.69 14.44
CA ILE A 332 -13.98 -1.44 15.10
C ILE A 332 -14.67 -1.32 16.45
N SER A 333 -13.95 -0.80 17.43
CA SER A 333 -14.46 -0.45 18.77
C SER A 333 -14.11 1.00 19.05
N LEU A 334 -15.12 1.83 19.30
CA LEU A 334 -15.01 3.26 19.55
C LEU A 334 -15.62 3.59 20.91
N THR A 335 -14.86 4.22 21.78
CA THR A 335 -15.36 4.70 23.06
C THR A 335 -16.31 5.89 22.87
N ALA A 336 -17.21 6.10 23.83
CA ALA A 336 -18.05 7.29 23.84
C ALA A 336 -17.22 8.59 23.86
N ASN A 337 -16.06 8.61 24.51
CA ASN A 337 -15.20 9.80 24.52
C ASN A 337 -14.58 10.07 23.15
N GLU A 338 -14.04 9.06 22.45
CA GLU A 338 -13.51 9.22 21.09
C GLU A 338 -14.58 9.76 20.12
N LEU A 339 -15.82 9.24 20.22
CA LEU A 339 -16.95 9.72 19.41
C LEU A 339 -17.35 11.15 19.77
N LYS A 340 -17.31 11.51 21.06
CA LYS A 340 -17.64 12.85 21.56
C LYS A 340 -16.66 13.89 20.99
N GLU A 341 -15.38 13.58 21.05
CA GLU A 341 -14.29 14.41 20.54
C GLU A 341 -14.39 14.55 19.02
N ALA A 342 -14.50 13.44 18.29
CA ALA A 342 -14.57 13.45 16.83
C ALA A 342 -15.79 14.23 16.29
N ALA A 343 -16.92 14.20 17.00
CA ALA A 343 -18.12 14.95 16.64
C ALA A 343 -18.13 16.40 17.13
N GLY A 344 -17.13 16.84 17.89
CA GLY A 344 -17.10 18.16 18.51
C GLY A 344 -18.29 18.41 19.46
N TYR A 345 -18.77 17.37 20.15
CA TYR A 345 -19.95 17.46 21.00
C TYR A 345 -19.63 18.13 22.34
N ARG A 346 -20.02 19.41 22.48
CA ARG A 346 -19.64 20.29 23.60
C ARG A 346 -20.41 20.06 24.91
N SER A 347 -21.50 19.28 24.92
CA SER A 347 -22.29 19.11 26.16
C SER A 347 -21.53 18.29 27.21
N LYS A 348 -21.65 18.71 28.47
CA LYS A 348 -21.09 17.99 29.63
C LYS A 348 -21.98 16.82 30.09
N ASP A 349 -23.18 16.68 29.54
CA ASP A 349 -24.09 15.59 29.86
C ASP A 349 -23.69 14.29 29.13
N HIS A 350 -22.89 13.48 29.82
CA HIS A 350 -22.40 12.19 29.32
C HIS A 350 -23.54 11.19 29.09
N LYS A 351 -24.51 11.09 30.00
CA LYS A 351 -25.64 10.15 29.87
C LYS A 351 -26.46 10.44 28.62
N LYS A 352 -26.74 11.71 28.35
CA LYS A 352 -27.46 12.11 27.13
C LYS A 352 -26.69 11.76 25.86
N PHE A 353 -25.36 11.86 25.89
CA PHE A 353 -24.53 11.48 24.76
C PHE A 353 -24.51 9.96 24.53
N GLU A 354 -24.41 9.18 25.61
CA GLU A 354 -24.51 7.72 25.53
C GLU A 354 -25.85 7.24 24.98
N VAL A 355 -26.96 7.84 25.42
CA VAL A 355 -28.30 7.57 24.85
C VAL A 355 -28.34 7.91 23.35
N LEU A 356 -27.71 9.02 22.94
CA LEU A 356 -27.63 9.41 21.53
C LEU A 356 -26.86 8.37 20.69
N ILE A 357 -25.74 7.85 21.21
CA ILE A 357 -24.96 6.77 20.56
C ILE A 357 -25.76 5.47 20.55
N GLY A 358 -26.43 5.11 21.64
CA GLY A 358 -27.27 3.91 21.70
C GLY A 358 -28.39 3.92 20.65
N ASN A 359 -29.07 5.06 20.49
CA ASN A 359 -30.07 5.23 19.44
C ASN A 359 -29.47 5.17 18.02
N LEU A 360 -28.27 5.71 17.83
CA LEU A 360 -27.55 5.59 16.55
C LEU A 360 -27.20 4.12 16.25
N ALA A 361 -26.69 3.39 17.24
CA ALA A 361 -26.34 1.97 17.11
C ALA A 361 -27.57 1.13 16.75
N ALA A 362 -28.72 1.38 17.38
CA ALA A 362 -29.98 0.71 17.05
C ALA A 362 -30.39 0.94 15.59
N VAL A 363 -30.30 2.18 15.09
CA VAL A 363 -30.59 2.47 13.68
C VAL A 363 -29.59 1.80 12.74
N MET A 364 -28.29 1.81 13.09
CA MET A 364 -27.26 1.14 12.30
C MET A 364 -27.45 -0.39 12.27
N GLN A 365 -27.91 -0.99 13.38
CA GLN A 365 -28.14 -2.43 13.46
C GLN A 365 -29.21 -2.93 12.46
N GLU A 366 -30.18 -2.08 12.12
CA GLU A 366 -31.21 -2.36 11.12
C GLU A 366 -30.74 -2.11 9.68
N MET A 367 -29.60 -1.45 9.47
CA MET A 367 -29.11 -1.15 8.13
C MET A 367 -28.43 -2.38 7.50
N PRO A 368 -28.75 -2.74 6.24
CA PRO A 368 -28.22 -3.96 5.62
C PRO A 368 -26.70 -3.99 5.40
N VAL A 369 -26.01 -2.87 5.57
CA VAL A 369 -24.56 -2.71 5.38
C VAL A 369 -23.77 -3.20 6.60
N PHE A 370 -24.36 -3.17 7.79
CA PHE A 370 -23.71 -3.60 9.02
C PHE A 370 -24.16 -5.01 9.39
N ARG A 371 -23.20 -5.85 9.75
CA ARG A 371 -23.48 -7.17 10.36
C ARG A 371 -23.88 -6.99 11.82
N GLN A 372 -23.16 -6.10 12.50
CA GLN A 372 -23.40 -5.76 13.89
C GLN A 372 -23.07 -4.29 14.12
N ALA A 373 -23.93 -3.59 14.85
CA ALA A 373 -23.69 -2.26 15.42
C ALA A 373 -24.28 -2.22 16.83
N LYS A 374 -23.42 -2.27 17.86
CA LYS A 374 -23.85 -2.44 19.25
C LYS A 374 -23.14 -1.46 20.18
N PHE A 375 -23.89 -0.79 21.03
CA PHE A 375 -23.36 0.11 22.04
C PHE A 375 -23.57 -0.47 23.45
N GLU A 376 -22.48 -0.81 24.13
CA GLU A 376 -22.49 -1.40 25.47
C GLU A 376 -21.33 -0.86 26.30
N SER A 377 -21.59 -0.59 27.59
CA SER A 377 -20.55 -0.20 28.55
C SER A 377 -19.64 0.92 28.03
N GLY A 378 -20.23 1.96 27.44
CA GLY A 378 -19.52 3.12 26.89
C GLY A 378 -18.76 2.87 25.58
N ASN A 379 -18.94 1.71 24.94
CA ASN A 379 -18.21 1.32 23.72
C ASN A 379 -19.17 0.96 22.58
N LEU A 380 -18.98 1.59 21.42
CA LEU A 380 -19.64 1.25 20.17
C LEU A 380 -18.78 0.27 19.38
N SER A 381 -19.35 -0.90 19.10
CA SER A 381 -18.78 -1.98 18.32
C SER A 381 -19.46 -2.09 16.95
N VAL A 382 -18.71 -2.04 15.85
CA VAL A 382 -19.28 -2.12 14.50
C VAL A 382 -18.50 -3.11 13.62
N THR A 383 -19.24 -3.93 12.86
CA THR A 383 -18.71 -4.85 11.84
C THR A 383 -19.51 -4.75 10.55
N LEU A 384 -18.84 -4.92 9.42
CA LEU A 384 -19.44 -4.87 8.08
C LEU A 384 -19.99 -6.24 7.65
N ASN A 385 -21.04 -6.22 6.82
CA ASN A 385 -21.43 -7.39 6.05
C ASN A 385 -20.40 -7.65 4.94
N ASP A 386 -20.05 -8.92 4.71
CA ASP A 386 -18.97 -9.28 3.75
C ASP A 386 -19.28 -8.79 2.33
N ARG A 387 -20.56 -8.85 1.92
CA ARG A 387 -21.03 -8.37 0.62
C ARG A 387 -20.82 -6.87 0.40
N ASP A 388 -20.72 -6.10 1.48
CA ASP A 388 -20.65 -4.64 1.47
C ASP A 388 -19.24 -4.11 1.78
N LEU A 389 -18.25 -4.99 2.03
CA LEU A 389 -16.84 -4.60 2.21
C LEU A 389 -16.28 -3.69 1.09
N PRO A 390 -16.60 -3.91 -0.21
CA PRO A 390 -16.12 -3.04 -1.27
C PRO A 390 -16.62 -1.59 -1.17
N LEU A 391 -17.62 -1.29 -0.33
CA LEU A 391 -18.09 0.08 -0.11
C LEU A 391 -17.14 0.89 0.80
N PHE A 392 -16.23 0.22 1.50
CA PHE A 392 -15.34 0.80 2.50
C PHE A 392 -13.85 0.48 2.27
N ASN A 393 -13.53 -0.44 1.36
CA ASN A 393 -12.18 -0.95 1.14
C ASN A 393 -11.90 -1.05 -0.36
N GLN A 394 -10.63 -1.23 -0.72
CA GLN A 394 -10.15 -1.27 -2.11
C GLN A 394 -10.55 -0.01 -2.87
N TYR A 395 -9.84 1.08 -2.61
CA TYR A 395 -10.12 2.38 -3.21
C TYR A 395 -10.23 2.28 -4.74
N THR A 396 -11.32 2.83 -5.28
CA THR A 396 -11.55 2.96 -6.73
C THR A 396 -11.95 4.39 -7.08
N PRO A 397 -12.00 4.78 -8.37
CA PRO A 397 -12.56 6.06 -8.78
C PRO A 397 -14.03 6.30 -8.37
N ASP A 398 -14.73 5.26 -7.91
CA ASP A 398 -16.07 5.34 -7.34
C ASP A 398 -16.11 5.69 -5.85
N PHE A 399 -14.96 5.99 -5.24
CA PHE A 399 -14.89 6.56 -3.91
C PHE A 399 -15.01 8.08 -3.95
N ILE A 400 -15.48 8.64 -2.84
CA ILE A 400 -15.51 10.07 -2.57
C ILE A 400 -14.92 10.33 -1.20
N SER A 401 -14.34 11.52 -1.06
CA SER A 401 -13.77 12.00 0.18
C SER A 401 -14.25 13.42 0.46
N TRP A 402 -14.45 13.75 1.73
CA TRP A 402 -14.79 15.11 2.16
C TRP A 402 -14.42 15.36 3.61
N ASN A 403 -14.29 16.63 3.98
CA ASN A 403 -13.90 17.03 5.32
C ASN A 403 -15.08 16.98 6.31
N ASN A 404 -14.97 16.16 7.35
CA ASN A 404 -15.96 16.03 8.42
C ASN A 404 -16.20 17.35 9.15
N TRP A 405 -15.17 18.19 9.32
CA TRP A 405 -15.34 19.49 9.95
C TRP A 405 -16.31 20.37 9.16
N ILE A 406 -16.20 20.41 7.83
CA ILE A 406 -17.14 21.14 6.95
C ILE A 406 -18.54 20.57 7.11
N PHE A 407 -18.67 19.24 6.99
CA PHE A 407 -19.96 18.55 7.14
C PHE A 407 -20.63 18.86 8.48
N SER A 408 -19.86 18.95 9.58
CA SER A 408 -20.34 19.24 10.91
C SER A 408 -21.00 20.63 11.04
N LYS A 409 -20.65 21.58 10.18
CA LYS A 409 -21.22 22.94 10.16
C LYS A 409 -22.65 22.99 9.59
N ILE A 410 -23.05 21.96 8.84
CA ILE A 410 -24.38 21.84 8.27
C ILE A 410 -25.36 21.35 9.35
N LYS A 411 -26.50 22.02 9.54
CA LYS A 411 -27.47 21.72 10.62
C LYS A 411 -28.62 20.83 10.15
N SER A 412 -29.13 21.05 8.95
CA SER A 412 -30.30 20.31 8.45
C SER A 412 -29.90 18.91 7.99
N ASN A 413 -30.66 17.89 8.40
CA ASN A 413 -30.54 16.50 7.90
C ASN A 413 -30.63 16.44 6.37
N ASN A 414 -31.51 17.27 5.79
CA ASN A 414 -31.73 17.30 4.35
C ASN A 414 -30.55 17.96 3.63
N ALA A 415 -30.00 19.03 4.22
CA ALA A 415 -28.80 19.68 3.72
C ALA A 415 -27.58 18.75 3.78
N LYS A 416 -27.43 17.96 4.86
CA LYS A 416 -26.38 16.93 4.97
C LYS A 416 -26.50 15.85 3.90
N THR A 417 -27.72 15.42 3.62
CA THR A 417 -27.97 14.43 2.56
C THR A 417 -27.63 14.99 1.18
N LEU A 418 -28.06 16.23 0.90
CA LEU A 418 -27.73 16.91 -0.36
C LEU A 418 -26.24 17.22 -0.50
N PHE A 419 -25.56 17.63 0.58
CA PHE A 419 -24.10 17.84 0.59
C PHE A 419 -23.36 16.62 0.05
N ARG A 420 -23.66 15.43 0.57
CA ARG A 420 -23.01 14.19 0.13
C ARG A 420 -23.27 13.90 -1.35
N LYS A 421 -24.51 14.13 -1.81
CA LYS A 421 -24.86 13.99 -3.23
C LYS A 421 -24.15 15.01 -4.12
N PHE A 422 -24.01 16.24 -3.66
CA PHE A 422 -23.31 17.28 -4.42
C PHE A 422 -21.80 17.04 -4.44
N VAL A 423 -21.19 16.55 -3.36
CA VAL A 423 -19.79 16.09 -3.37
C VAL A 423 -19.58 14.98 -4.39
N GLN A 424 -20.48 13.98 -4.40
CA GLN A 424 -20.45 12.89 -5.38
C GLN A 424 -20.52 13.38 -6.82
N LEU A 425 -21.22 14.48 -7.06
CA LEU A 425 -21.48 15.02 -8.39
C LEU A 425 -20.75 16.35 -8.66
N ALA A 426 -19.70 16.65 -7.88
CA ALA A 426 -19.08 17.97 -7.85
C ALA A 426 -18.47 18.36 -9.21
N ASN A 427 -17.89 17.38 -9.90
CA ASN A 427 -17.30 17.56 -11.23
C ASN A 427 -18.34 17.70 -12.34
N GLN A 428 -19.58 17.22 -12.16
CA GLN A 428 -20.66 17.48 -13.12
C GLN A 428 -21.33 18.83 -12.88
N GLY A 429 -21.40 19.30 -11.63
CA GLY A 429 -22.05 20.56 -11.26
C GLY A 429 -23.58 20.48 -11.27
N ALA A 430 -24.15 19.27 -11.31
CA ALA A 430 -25.60 19.10 -11.35
C ALA A 430 -26.06 17.77 -10.74
N TYR A 431 -27.24 17.80 -10.12
CA TYR A 431 -27.94 16.61 -9.63
C TYR A 431 -29.39 16.63 -10.08
N GLN A 432 -29.80 15.63 -10.84
CA GLN A 432 -31.16 15.47 -11.31
C GLN A 432 -31.79 14.20 -10.73
N ALA A 433 -33.04 14.30 -10.27
CA ALA A 433 -33.80 13.16 -9.78
C ALA A 433 -35.30 13.33 -10.05
N SER A 434 -36.03 12.21 -10.00
CA SER A 434 -37.47 12.29 -9.85
C SER A 434 -37.80 12.88 -8.48
N PHE A 435 -38.90 13.62 -8.39
CA PHE A 435 -39.32 14.20 -7.11
C PHE A 435 -39.62 13.13 -6.04
N PRO A 436 -40.25 11.98 -6.38
CA PRO A 436 -40.40 10.86 -5.44
C PRO A 436 -39.07 10.29 -4.93
N ASP A 437 -38.07 10.09 -5.81
CA ASP A 437 -36.78 9.55 -5.40
C ASP A 437 -36.04 10.51 -4.48
N LEU A 438 -36.07 11.82 -4.77
CA LEU A 438 -35.51 12.82 -3.88
C LEU A 438 -36.18 12.77 -2.49
N ARG A 439 -37.50 12.65 -2.43
CA ARG A 439 -38.22 12.56 -1.14
C ARG A 439 -37.82 11.33 -0.35
N SER A 440 -37.68 10.19 -1.02
CA SER A 440 -37.21 8.95 -0.42
C SER A 440 -35.80 9.11 0.15
N LEU A 441 -34.88 9.67 -0.64
CA LEU A 441 -33.50 9.92 -0.25
C LEU A 441 -33.39 10.87 0.96
N LEU A 442 -34.21 11.93 0.98
CA LEU A 442 -34.28 12.88 2.10
C LEU A 442 -34.98 12.29 3.35
N GLY A 443 -35.51 11.08 3.29
CA GLY A 443 -36.25 10.44 4.38
C GLY A 443 -37.58 11.14 4.71
N ILE A 444 -38.19 11.82 3.74
CA ILE A 444 -39.45 12.53 3.93
C ILE A 444 -40.62 11.61 3.58
N GLN A 445 -41.45 11.29 4.58
CA GLN A 445 -42.61 10.41 4.40
C GLN A 445 -43.60 10.94 3.32
N PRO A 446 -44.30 10.06 2.60
CA PRO A 446 -45.26 10.44 1.55
C PRO A 446 -46.39 11.38 2.02
N CYS A 447 -46.78 11.31 3.29
CA CYS A 447 -47.86 12.12 3.87
C CYS A 447 -47.57 13.63 3.91
N TYR A 448 -46.30 14.05 3.86
CA TYR A 448 -45.94 15.47 3.88
C TYR A 448 -46.25 16.15 2.54
N ARG A 449 -46.87 17.33 2.60
CA ARG A 449 -47.17 18.14 1.40
C ARG A 449 -45.90 18.58 0.67
N ASN A 450 -45.98 18.78 -0.65
CA ASN A 450 -44.84 19.25 -1.43
C ASN A 450 -44.28 20.59 -0.95
N THR A 451 -45.12 21.48 -0.41
CA THR A 451 -44.70 22.76 0.20
C THR A 451 -43.76 22.55 1.39
N TYR A 452 -43.92 21.48 2.16
CA TYR A 452 -43.01 21.13 3.23
C TYR A 452 -41.63 20.72 2.68
N VAL A 453 -41.61 19.93 1.60
CA VAL A 453 -40.37 19.51 0.94
C VAL A 453 -39.63 20.72 0.38
N VAL A 454 -40.30 21.56 -0.39
CA VAL A 454 -39.73 22.79 -0.98
C VAL A 454 -39.09 23.67 0.10
N ARG A 455 -39.81 23.94 1.21
CA ARG A 455 -39.24 24.69 2.34
C ARG A 455 -37.96 24.07 2.91
N LYS A 456 -37.87 22.73 2.92
CA LYS A 456 -36.67 22.02 3.38
C LYS A 456 -35.53 22.08 2.37
N LEU A 457 -35.84 22.18 1.07
CA LEU A 457 -34.85 22.41 0.01
C LEU A 457 -34.32 23.85 0.09
N ASP A 458 -35.18 24.84 0.28
CA ASP A 458 -34.77 26.23 0.49
C ASP A 458 -33.83 26.34 1.68
N GLU A 459 -34.20 25.74 2.82
CA GLU A 459 -33.36 25.69 4.02
C GLU A 459 -32.00 25.00 3.77
N ALA A 460 -31.97 24.01 2.87
CA ALA A 460 -30.75 23.30 2.51
C ALA A 460 -29.85 24.13 1.59
N VAL A 461 -30.40 24.76 0.55
CA VAL A 461 -29.65 25.62 -0.37
C VAL A 461 -28.97 26.75 0.40
N LEU A 462 -29.66 27.41 1.32
CA LEU A 462 -29.06 28.48 2.15
C LEU A 462 -27.87 28.00 2.97
N GLN A 463 -27.90 26.76 3.47
CA GLN A 463 -26.80 26.17 4.25
C GLN A 463 -25.64 25.67 3.38
N LEU A 464 -25.90 25.38 2.10
CA LEU A 464 -24.94 24.77 1.19
C LEU A 464 -24.31 25.77 0.21
N ALA A 465 -24.94 26.92 0.00
CA ALA A 465 -24.43 28.02 -0.82
C ALA A 465 -22.98 28.46 -0.48
N PRO A 466 -22.52 28.44 0.79
CA PRO A 466 -21.12 28.76 1.07
C PRO A 466 -20.15 27.75 0.43
N PHE A 467 -20.54 26.47 0.30
CA PHE A 467 -19.66 25.38 -0.16
C PHE A 467 -19.80 25.08 -1.66
N PHE A 468 -20.93 25.44 -2.26
CA PHE A 468 -21.23 25.23 -3.68
C PHE A 468 -21.62 26.56 -4.31
N ARG A 469 -20.70 27.14 -5.08
CA ARG A 469 -20.92 28.42 -5.77
C ARG A 469 -22.06 28.32 -6.78
N ASP A 470 -22.88 29.36 -6.85
CA ASP A 470 -24.06 29.46 -7.73
C ASP A 470 -25.07 28.30 -7.58
N LEU A 471 -25.12 27.70 -6.38
CA LEU A 471 -26.08 26.65 -6.05
C LEU A 471 -27.52 27.14 -6.16
N LYS A 472 -28.32 26.42 -6.95
CA LYS A 472 -29.76 26.61 -7.14
C LYS A 472 -30.47 25.31 -7.47
N TYR A 473 -31.81 25.34 -7.49
CA TYR A 473 -32.61 24.23 -8.00
C TYR A 473 -33.82 24.69 -8.80
N GLU A 474 -34.25 23.84 -9.72
CA GLU A 474 -35.41 24.04 -10.57
C GLU A 474 -36.38 22.86 -10.45
N LEU A 475 -37.67 23.16 -10.32
CA LEU A 475 -38.72 22.15 -10.24
C LEU A 475 -39.38 21.98 -11.60
N LYS A 476 -39.34 20.76 -12.14
CA LYS A 476 -40.07 20.42 -13.35
C LYS A 476 -41.49 19.98 -13.00
N ARG A 477 -42.47 20.57 -13.68
CA ARG A 477 -43.89 20.25 -13.54
C ARG A 477 -44.40 19.40 -14.69
N GLY A 478 -45.30 18.47 -14.36
CA GLY A 478 -46.00 17.63 -15.32
C GLY A 478 -47.26 18.29 -15.89
N ARG A 479 -48.05 17.50 -16.61
CA ARG A 479 -49.24 17.99 -17.34
C ARG A 479 -50.35 18.47 -16.40
N ASN A 480 -50.44 17.92 -15.18
CA ASN A 480 -51.44 18.28 -14.18
C ASN A 480 -50.86 19.25 -13.12
N ASN A 481 -49.80 20.00 -13.47
CA ASN A 481 -49.11 20.94 -12.58
C ASN A 481 -48.45 20.30 -11.34
N GLU A 482 -48.32 18.97 -11.32
CA GLU A 482 -47.62 18.18 -10.31
C GLU A 482 -46.10 18.30 -10.46
N ILE A 483 -45.36 18.28 -9.35
CA ILE A 483 -43.89 18.30 -9.41
C ILE A 483 -43.42 16.88 -9.71
N VAL A 484 -42.78 16.70 -10.87
CA VAL A 484 -42.34 15.38 -11.35
C VAL A 484 -40.85 15.15 -11.18
N ALA A 485 -40.06 16.21 -11.29
CA ALA A 485 -38.60 16.13 -11.22
C ALA A 485 -38.01 17.42 -10.65
N ILE A 486 -36.75 17.32 -10.25
CA ILE A 486 -35.96 18.41 -9.73
C ILE A 486 -34.53 18.32 -10.26
N THR A 487 -33.97 19.47 -10.57
CA THR A 487 -32.58 19.61 -10.99
C THR A 487 -31.90 20.63 -10.08
N PHE A 488 -30.87 20.21 -9.37
CA PHE A 488 -29.92 21.12 -8.72
C PHE A 488 -28.77 21.41 -9.68
N SER A 489 -28.27 22.65 -9.67
CA SER A 489 -27.09 23.06 -10.42
C SER A 489 -26.20 23.96 -9.57
N PHE A 490 -24.90 23.86 -9.75
CA PHE A 490 -23.86 24.67 -9.10
C PHE A 490 -22.60 24.64 -9.97
N ASP A 491 -21.63 25.52 -9.70
CA ASP A 491 -20.37 25.53 -10.44
C ASP A 491 -19.62 24.21 -10.26
N LYS A 492 -18.99 23.73 -11.33
CA LYS A 492 -18.16 22.52 -11.27
C LYS A 492 -16.98 22.77 -10.34
N ILE A 493 -16.77 21.86 -9.39
CA ILE A 493 -15.69 21.93 -8.41
C ILE A 493 -14.94 20.59 -8.43
N ASN A 494 -13.63 20.62 -8.28
CA ASN A 494 -12.90 19.38 -8.02
C ASN A 494 -13.36 18.86 -6.64
N PRO A 495 -13.95 17.65 -6.52
CA PRO A 495 -14.48 17.17 -5.24
C PRO A 495 -13.43 17.17 -4.11
N GLN A 496 -12.14 17.07 -4.44
CA GLN A 496 -11.07 17.15 -3.47
C GLN A 496 -10.91 18.55 -2.82
N GLU A 497 -11.38 19.63 -3.46
CA GLU A 497 -11.43 20.95 -2.82
C GLU A 497 -12.32 20.96 -1.57
N LEU A 498 -13.27 20.03 -1.46
CA LEU A 498 -14.12 19.86 -0.26
C LEU A 498 -13.40 19.12 0.88
N LEU A 499 -12.11 18.77 0.70
CA LEU A 499 -11.21 18.38 1.78
C LEU A 499 -10.56 19.59 2.46
N ALA A 500 -10.37 20.69 1.73
CA ALA A 500 -9.73 21.89 2.22
C ALA A 500 -10.67 22.78 3.02
N VAL A 501 -10.17 23.35 4.12
CA VAL A 501 -10.85 24.44 4.82
C VAL A 501 -10.27 25.76 4.34
N TYR A 502 -11.06 26.51 3.57
CA TYR A 502 -10.68 27.84 3.09
C TYR A 502 -10.92 28.95 4.13
N SER A 503 -10.46 30.17 3.82
CA SER A 503 -10.80 31.35 4.61
C SER A 503 -12.30 31.59 4.61
N ALA A 504 -12.79 32.24 5.67
CA ALA A 504 -14.20 32.63 5.77
C ALA A 504 -14.63 33.47 4.56
N ASP A 505 -13.74 34.33 4.04
CA ASP A 505 -14.00 35.20 2.89
C ASP A 505 -14.40 34.40 1.65
N LYS A 506 -13.70 33.31 1.31
CA LYS A 506 -14.06 32.46 0.16
C LYS A 506 -15.50 31.94 0.27
N TYR A 507 -15.90 31.49 1.46
CA TYR A 507 -17.24 30.99 1.69
C TYR A 507 -18.29 32.10 1.66
N LEU A 508 -17.97 33.28 2.18
CA LEU A 508 -18.84 34.45 2.13
C LEU A 508 -19.00 34.99 0.69
N ASP A 509 -17.94 34.93 -0.11
CA ASP A 509 -17.95 35.30 -1.53
C ASP A 509 -18.85 34.38 -2.34
N ASN A 510 -18.83 33.07 -2.06
CA ASN A 510 -19.76 32.12 -2.70
C ASN A 510 -21.23 32.47 -2.42
N ILE A 511 -21.54 33.00 -1.23
CA ILE A 511 -22.90 33.45 -0.89
C ILE A 511 -23.22 34.76 -1.62
N SER A 512 -22.31 35.74 -1.58
CA SER A 512 -22.56 37.09 -2.11
C SER A 512 -22.71 37.09 -3.63
N ALA A 513 -21.90 36.28 -4.31
CA ALA A 513 -21.90 36.12 -5.76
C ALA A 513 -23.06 35.29 -6.30
N ASN A 514 -23.77 34.52 -5.46
CA ASN A 514 -24.83 33.63 -5.91
C ASN A 514 -26.05 34.41 -6.44
N LEU A 515 -26.18 34.44 -7.76
CA LEU A 515 -27.25 35.17 -8.47
C LEU A 515 -28.64 34.56 -8.29
N ALA A 516 -28.73 33.31 -7.84
CA ALA A 516 -30.01 32.64 -7.60
C ALA A 516 -30.61 32.94 -6.22
N LEU A 517 -29.84 33.54 -5.31
CA LEU A 517 -30.32 33.95 -4.00
C LEU A 517 -30.81 35.40 -4.02
N SER A 518 -31.98 35.65 -3.43
CA SER A 518 -32.43 37.01 -3.12
C SER A 518 -31.49 37.67 -2.11
N GLU A 519 -31.46 39.01 -2.04
CA GLU A 519 -30.65 39.70 -1.03
C GLU A 519 -31.02 39.31 0.41
N THR A 520 -32.30 39.06 0.67
CA THR A 520 -32.76 38.53 1.96
C THR A 520 -32.24 37.12 2.23
N ASP A 521 -32.17 36.26 1.21
CA ASP A 521 -31.62 34.92 1.33
C ASP A 521 -30.10 34.93 1.52
N LYS A 522 -29.38 35.82 0.83
CA LYS A 522 -27.93 36.02 1.03
C LYS A 522 -27.62 36.43 2.47
N GLN A 523 -28.36 37.40 3.02
CA GLN A 523 -28.23 37.81 4.42
C GLN A 523 -28.49 36.64 5.38
N ARG A 524 -29.51 35.83 5.10
CA ARG A 524 -29.85 34.66 5.92
C ARG A 524 -28.80 33.56 5.83
N ALA A 525 -28.30 33.25 4.64
CA ALA A 525 -27.24 32.27 4.41
C ALA A 525 -25.95 32.70 5.12
N ARG A 526 -25.58 33.98 5.01
CA ARG A 526 -24.46 34.58 5.73
C ARG A 526 -24.60 34.44 7.25
N ALA A 527 -25.74 34.81 7.81
CA ALA A 527 -25.99 34.70 9.25
C ALA A 527 -25.94 33.24 9.75
N LEU A 528 -26.43 32.28 8.95
CA LEU A 528 -26.34 30.86 9.25
C LEU A 528 -24.88 30.37 9.23
N PHE A 529 -24.11 30.81 8.25
CA PHE A 529 -22.70 30.47 8.10
C PHE A 529 -21.86 31.04 9.25
N GLU A 530 -21.90 32.35 9.49
CA GLU A 530 -21.13 33.04 10.54
C GLU A 530 -21.39 32.42 11.92
N LYS A 531 -22.67 32.18 12.25
CA LYS A 531 -23.08 31.56 13.52
C LYS A 531 -22.48 30.17 13.77
N LYS A 532 -22.00 29.47 12.74
CA LYS A 532 -21.53 28.07 12.83
C LYS A 532 -20.06 27.90 12.51
N PHE A 533 -19.59 28.67 11.54
CA PHE A 533 -18.21 28.61 11.10
C PHE A 533 -17.29 29.34 12.08
N LEU A 534 -17.74 30.47 12.63
CA LEU A 534 -16.96 31.32 13.55
C LEU A 534 -17.22 31.02 15.05
N SER A 535 -18.13 30.09 15.36
CA SER A 535 -18.47 29.64 16.73
C SER A 535 -17.86 28.28 17.07
#